data_AF-A0A349DZF2-F1
#
_entry.id   AF-A0A349DZF2-F1
#
_cell.length_a   1.000
_cell.length_b   1.000
_cell.length_c   1.000
_cell.angle_alpha   90.00
_cell.angle_beta   90.00
_cell.angle_gamma   90.00
#
_symmetry.space_group_name_H-M   'P 1'
#
loop_
_entity.id
_entity.type
_entity.pdbx_description
1 polymer ?
#
loop_
_entity_poly.entity_id
_entity_poly.type
_entity_poly.pdbx_seq_one_letter_code
_entity_poly.pdbx_strand_id
1 'polypeptide(L)'
;MLAQEEQTSNWGCGTVSPNEHLLLDTVSVSDTVIVGKVLFDNNCQQCHSAGAEVIIGPGLKGILERRSMEWIVPWVQNSQKMIAAGDPYGTALYNKYNKNMMQSFELTEYEIRAIIAYVQVYREQVYLSNK
;
A
#
# COMPACT_ATOMS: atom_id res chain seq x y z
N MET A 1 -17.23 -9.25 62.02
CA MET A 1 -18.12 -10.41 61.78
C MET A 1 -18.87 -10.09 60.50
N LEU A 2 -18.42 -10.59 59.34
CA LEU A 2 -18.80 -11.88 58.71
C LEU A 2 -20.31 -11.86 58.37
N ALA A 3 -20.81 -12.09 57.16
CA ALA A 3 -20.23 -12.57 55.89
C ALA A 3 -21.17 -12.20 54.72
N GLN A 4 -20.66 -12.37 53.49
CA GLN A 4 -21.33 -12.24 52.19
C GLN A 4 -22.18 -13.48 51.85
N GLU A 5 -23.09 -13.36 50.87
CA GLU A 5 -23.58 -14.37 49.88
C GLU A 5 -24.80 -13.73 49.16
N GLU A 6 -25.09 -13.83 47.86
CA GLU A 6 -24.53 -14.59 46.75
C GLU A 6 -25.03 -13.98 45.42
N GLN A 7 -24.15 -13.92 44.41
CA GLN A 7 -24.46 -13.46 43.05
C GLN A 7 -24.86 -14.65 42.18
N THR A 8 -26.05 -14.60 41.57
CA THR A 8 -26.45 -15.56 40.52
C THR A 8 -26.39 -14.91 39.15
N SER A 9 -25.30 -15.16 38.42
CA SER A 9 -25.34 -15.27 36.97
C SER A 9 -24.16 -16.09 36.49
N ASN A 10 -24.32 -17.41 36.61
CA ASN A 10 -23.59 -18.40 35.84
C ASN A 10 -23.96 -18.23 34.36
N TRP A 11 -22.98 -18.06 33.47
CA TRP A 11 -22.83 -18.73 32.16
C TRP A 11 -21.58 -18.12 31.45
N GLY A 12 -20.52 -18.92 31.32
CA GLY A 12 -19.53 -18.76 30.24
C GLY A 12 -18.09 -18.48 30.64
N CYS A 13 -17.23 -19.49 30.47
CA CYS A 13 -15.78 -19.50 30.65
C CYS A 13 -15.05 -18.35 29.93
N GLY A 14 -14.18 -17.63 30.65
CA GLY A 14 -13.11 -16.81 30.07
C GLY A 14 -12.98 -15.42 30.69
N THR A 15 -12.19 -15.30 31.75
CA THR A 15 -11.66 -14.00 32.19
C THR A 15 -10.64 -13.50 31.17
N VAL A 16 -10.88 -12.37 30.51
CA VAL A 16 -9.79 -11.48 30.14
C VAL A 16 -10.00 -10.14 30.86
N SER A 17 -9.07 -9.88 31.77
CA SER A 17 -8.96 -8.63 32.51
C SER A 17 -8.70 -7.47 31.53
N PRO A 18 -9.20 -6.25 31.82
CA PRO A 18 -9.00 -5.08 30.95
C PRO A 18 -7.62 -4.48 31.19
N ASN A 19 -6.55 -5.14 30.71
CA ASN A 19 -5.20 -4.59 30.76
C ASN A 19 -4.60 -4.52 29.35
N GLU A 20 -4.43 -3.27 28.89
CA GLU A 20 -3.12 -2.74 28.50
C GLU A 20 -2.22 -3.67 27.67
N HIS A 21 -2.68 -4.04 26.47
CA HIS A 21 -1.76 -4.39 25.41
C HIS A 21 -2.31 -4.01 24.05
N LEU A 22 -1.46 -3.34 23.27
CA LEU A 22 -1.65 -2.88 21.88
C LEU A 22 -2.35 -1.52 21.70
N LEU A 23 -1.73 -0.47 22.25
CA LEU A 23 -1.80 0.88 21.66
C LEU A 23 -0.89 0.98 20.42
N LEU A 24 -1.07 0.07 19.46
CA LEU A 24 -0.52 0.18 18.09
C LEU A 24 -1.63 0.14 17.03
N ASP A 25 -2.89 0.10 17.45
CA ASP A 25 -4.02 0.10 16.55
C ASP A 25 -4.69 1.47 16.57
N THR A 26 -4.86 2.04 15.37
CA THR A 26 -5.59 3.29 15.03
C THR A 26 -4.75 4.52 14.68
N VAL A 27 -3.72 4.35 13.83
CA VAL A 27 -3.68 5.31 12.71
C VAL A 27 -4.98 5.05 11.93
N SER A 28 -5.94 5.96 12.02
CA SER A 28 -7.13 5.95 11.17
C SER A 28 -6.66 5.89 9.72
N VAL A 29 -6.68 4.69 9.15
CA VAL A 29 -6.36 4.47 7.74
C VAL A 29 -7.52 5.09 6.98
N SER A 30 -7.27 6.19 6.27
CA SER A 30 -8.32 6.87 5.54
C SER A 30 -8.93 5.95 4.49
N ASP A 31 -10.21 6.15 4.17
CA ASP A 31 -10.90 5.40 3.11
C ASP A 31 -10.11 5.44 1.79
N THR A 32 -9.42 6.55 1.50
CA THR A 32 -8.53 6.69 0.35
C THR A 32 -7.40 5.67 0.34
N VAL A 33 -6.76 5.38 1.48
CA VAL A 33 -5.70 4.37 1.56
C VAL A 33 -6.27 2.96 1.38
N ILE A 34 -7.46 2.69 1.92
CA ILE A 34 -8.13 1.38 1.77
C ILE A 34 -8.46 1.13 0.29
N VAL A 35 -9.08 2.11 -0.37
CA VAL A 35 -9.35 2.07 -1.83
C VAL A 35 -8.05 1.92 -2.61
N GLY A 36 -7.03 2.70 -2.25
CA GLY A 36 -5.70 2.65 -2.87
C GLY A 36 -5.05 1.27 -2.80
N LYS A 37 -5.18 0.57 -1.66
CA LYS A 37 -4.69 -0.80 -1.50
C LYS A 37 -5.39 -1.75 -2.46
N VAL A 38 -6.73 -1.72 -2.51
CA VAL A 38 -7.50 -2.61 -3.40
C VAL A 38 -7.11 -2.38 -4.86
N LEU A 39 -6.99 -1.12 -5.26
CA LEU A 39 -6.55 -0.76 -6.61
C LEU A 39 -5.13 -1.24 -6.90
N PHE A 40 -4.21 -1.09 -5.94
CA PHE A 40 -2.82 -1.54 -6.08
C PHE A 40 -2.72 -3.06 -6.22
N ASP A 41 -3.43 -3.81 -5.36
CA ASP A 41 -3.43 -5.28 -5.37
C ASP A 41 -3.94 -5.82 -6.72
N ASN A 42 -5.00 -5.21 -7.26
CA ASN A 42 -5.62 -5.65 -8.51
C ASN A 42 -4.82 -5.26 -9.76
N ASN A 43 -4.13 -4.11 -9.76
CA ASN A 43 -3.57 -3.53 -10.99
C ASN A 43 -2.04 -3.47 -11.00
N CYS A 44 -1.37 -3.45 -9.85
CA CYS A 44 0.04 -3.06 -9.75
C CYS A 44 0.92 -4.13 -9.10
N GLN A 45 0.40 -4.88 -8.11
CA GLN A 45 1.19 -5.77 -7.26
C GLN A 45 1.95 -6.87 -8.02
N GLN A 46 1.43 -7.32 -9.16
CA GLN A 46 2.08 -8.35 -9.99
C GLN A 46 3.44 -7.89 -10.53
N CYS A 47 3.62 -6.58 -10.72
CA CYS A 47 4.81 -6.02 -11.36
C CYS A 47 5.61 -5.09 -10.44
N HIS A 48 4.98 -4.54 -9.40
CA HIS A 48 5.57 -3.55 -8.51
C HIS A 48 5.42 -3.95 -7.05
N SER A 49 6.48 -3.75 -6.26
CA SER A 49 6.37 -3.70 -4.81
C SER A 49 5.91 -2.31 -4.36
N ALA A 50 5.02 -2.24 -3.36
CA ALA A 50 4.76 -1.00 -2.65
C ALA A 50 5.99 -0.55 -1.81
N GLY A 51 6.89 -1.48 -1.53
CA GLY A 51 8.21 -1.26 -0.92
C GLY A 51 9.30 -0.88 -1.93
N ALA A 52 10.55 -1.16 -1.58
CA ALA A 52 11.73 -0.84 -2.40
C ALA A 52 12.07 -1.92 -3.44
N GLU A 53 11.55 -3.12 -3.25
CA GLU A 53 11.90 -4.31 -4.04
C GLU A 53 11.52 -4.16 -5.52
N VAL A 54 12.40 -4.66 -6.39
CA VAL A 54 12.15 -4.76 -7.84
C VAL A 54 11.55 -6.13 -8.13
N ILE A 55 10.38 -6.15 -8.76
CA ILE A 55 9.72 -7.40 -9.21
C ILE A 55 9.88 -7.53 -10.72
N ILE A 56 9.12 -6.74 -11.47
CA ILE A 56 9.27 -6.55 -12.93
C ILE A 56 9.60 -5.08 -13.20
N GLY A 57 8.87 -4.19 -12.52
CA GLY A 57 9.14 -2.75 -12.45
C GLY A 57 9.81 -2.34 -11.14
N PRO A 58 10.21 -1.06 -11.02
CA PRO A 58 10.79 -0.49 -9.80
C PRO A 58 9.86 -0.60 -8.60
N GLY A 59 10.40 -0.79 -7.40
CA GLY A 59 9.67 -0.58 -6.16
C GLY A 59 9.18 0.87 -6.01
N LEU A 60 7.98 1.05 -5.49
CA LEU A 60 7.30 2.35 -5.43
C LEU A 60 7.55 3.14 -4.14
N LYS A 61 8.31 2.60 -3.18
CA LYS A 61 8.74 3.36 -1.99
C LYS A 61 9.43 4.65 -2.40
N GLY A 62 8.99 5.78 -1.83
CA GLY A 62 9.53 7.11 -2.14
C GLY A 62 9.19 7.64 -3.54
N ILE A 63 8.14 7.13 -4.20
CA ILE A 63 7.80 7.56 -5.58
C ILE A 63 7.59 9.07 -5.72
N LEU A 64 6.98 9.73 -4.73
CA LEU A 64 6.74 11.17 -4.73
C LEU A 64 8.01 12.01 -4.58
N GLU A 65 9.10 11.43 -4.08
CA GLU A 65 10.42 12.08 -4.04
C GLU A 65 11.10 12.04 -5.42
N ARG A 66 10.73 11.05 -6.26
CA ARG A 66 11.30 10.86 -7.60
C ARG A 66 10.51 11.60 -8.67
N ARG A 67 9.17 11.61 -8.56
CA ARG A 67 8.27 12.16 -9.59
C ARG A 67 7.03 12.79 -8.96
N SER A 68 6.54 13.85 -9.59
CA SER A 68 5.33 14.55 -9.17
C SER A 68 4.07 13.83 -9.67
N MET A 69 2.92 14.14 -9.08
CA MET A 69 1.64 13.54 -9.50
C MET A 69 1.28 13.89 -10.95
N GLU A 70 1.67 15.07 -11.43
CA GLU A 70 1.48 15.53 -12.81
C GLU A 70 2.23 14.65 -13.83
N TRP A 71 3.31 13.99 -13.40
CA TRP A 71 4.02 13.00 -14.21
C TRP A 71 3.46 11.59 -14.01
N ILE A 72 3.16 11.22 -12.75
CA ILE A 72 2.72 9.86 -12.40
C ILE A 72 1.37 9.52 -13.05
N VAL A 73 0.42 10.45 -13.06
CA VAL A 73 -0.93 10.20 -13.61
C VAL A 73 -0.88 9.81 -15.10
N PRO A 74 -0.32 10.63 -16.01
CA PRO A 74 -0.24 10.24 -17.42
C PRO A 74 0.68 9.03 -17.64
N TRP A 75 1.67 8.80 -16.78
CA TRP A 75 2.54 7.63 -16.87
C TRP A 75 1.79 6.32 -16.61
N VAL A 76 0.99 6.29 -15.54
CA VAL A 76 0.15 5.12 -15.22
C VAL A 76 -0.92 4.93 -16.28
N GLN A 77 -1.48 6.01 -16.82
CA GLN A 77 -2.50 5.90 -17.87
C GLN A 77 -1.92 5.36 -19.19
N ASN A 78 -0.75 5.85 -19.63
CA ASN A 78 -0.13 5.39 -20.87
C ASN A 78 1.36 5.75 -20.93
N SER A 79 2.20 4.90 -20.32
CA SER A 79 3.66 5.08 -20.30
C SER A 79 4.28 5.10 -21.70
N GLN A 80 3.76 4.30 -22.64
CA GLN A 80 4.28 4.20 -24.00
C GLN A 80 4.07 5.50 -24.78
N LYS A 81 2.95 6.20 -24.56
CA LYS A 81 2.70 7.50 -25.16
C LYS A 81 3.72 8.54 -24.68
N MET A 82 4.07 8.52 -23.40
CA MET A 82 5.11 9.40 -22.86
C MET A 82 6.49 9.09 -23.41
N ILE A 83 6.85 7.80 -23.50
CA ILE A 83 8.12 7.36 -24.11
C ILE A 83 8.17 7.76 -25.59
N ALA A 84 7.09 7.55 -26.35
CA ALA A 84 7.00 7.92 -27.76
C ALA A 84 7.04 9.44 -27.98
N ALA A 85 6.51 10.22 -27.04
CA ALA A 85 6.61 11.68 -27.02
C ALA A 85 8.02 12.18 -26.65
N GLY A 86 8.93 11.29 -26.27
CA GLY A 86 10.33 11.62 -25.97
C GLY A 86 10.58 12.02 -24.52
N ASP A 87 9.76 11.59 -23.55
CA ASP A 87 10.05 11.81 -22.13
C ASP A 87 11.40 11.15 -21.75
N PRO A 88 12.46 11.93 -21.46
CA PRO A 88 13.80 11.38 -21.25
C PRO A 88 13.86 10.45 -20.04
N TYR A 89 13.05 10.71 -19.00
CA TYR A 89 13.01 9.83 -17.84
C TYR A 89 12.29 8.52 -18.13
N GLY A 90 11.11 8.60 -18.77
CA GLY A 90 10.38 7.42 -19.21
C GLY A 90 11.22 6.52 -20.11
N THR A 91 11.93 7.09 -21.08
CA THR A 91 12.83 6.34 -21.97
C THR A 91 13.99 5.70 -21.20
N ALA A 92 14.64 6.43 -20.29
CA ALA A 92 15.71 5.87 -19.47
C ALA A 92 15.21 4.73 -18.57
N LEU A 93 14.02 4.90 -17.98
CA LEU A 93 13.37 3.91 -17.14
C LEU A 93 13.05 2.64 -17.94
N TYR A 94 12.43 2.79 -19.11
CA TYR A 94 12.13 1.68 -20.01
C TYR A 94 13.38 0.88 -20.39
N ASN A 95 14.48 1.55 -20.71
CA ASN A 95 15.74 0.88 -21.03
C ASN A 95 16.35 0.17 -19.81
N LYS A 96 16.24 0.76 -18.61
CA LYS A 96 16.77 0.17 -17.36
C LYS A 96 16.05 -1.12 -16.98
N TYR A 97 14.74 -1.22 -17.23
CA TYR A 97 13.92 -2.37 -16.87
C TYR A 97 13.67 -3.30 -18.06
N ASN A 98 14.73 -3.59 -18.85
CA ASN A 98 14.73 -4.55 -19.97
C ASN A 98 13.67 -4.29 -21.04
N LYS A 99 13.24 -3.03 -21.22
CA LYS A 99 12.16 -2.68 -22.16
C LYS A 99 10.85 -3.41 -21.85
N ASN A 100 10.63 -3.77 -20.58
CA ASN A 100 9.35 -4.29 -20.13
C ASN A 100 8.30 -3.18 -20.24
N MET A 101 7.23 -3.47 -20.98
CA MET A 101 6.14 -2.53 -21.18
C MET A 101 5.20 -2.54 -19.97
N MET A 102 5.02 -1.39 -19.33
CA MET A 102 3.93 -1.20 -18.37
C MET A 102 2.62 -1.06 -19.15
N GLN A 103 1.62 -1.89 -18.85
CA GLN A 103 0.32 -1.81 -19.50
C GLN A 103 -0.35 -0.46 -19.26
N SER A 104 -1.20 -0.03 -20.19
CA SER A 104 -2.04 1.15 -20.02
C SER A 104 -3.24 0.83 -19.12
N PHE A 105 -3.64 1.79 -18.30
CA PHE A 105 -4.75 1.61 -17.37
C PHE A 105 -5.78 2.72 -17.53
N GLU A 106 -7.05 2.35 -17.58
CA GLU A 106 -8.19 3.27 -17.57
C GLU A 106 -8.54 3.70 -16.13
N LEU A 107 -7.53 4.19 -15.40
CA LEU A 107 -7.67 4.71 -14.04
C LEU A 107 -7.80 6.23 -14.06
N THR A 108 -8.71 6.74 -13.26
CA THR A 108 -8.86 8.17 -13.02
C THR A 108 -7.70 8.72 -12.19
N GLU A 109 -7.49 10.04 -12.26
CA GLU A 109 -6.49 10.70 -11.42
C GLU A 109 -6.72 10.44 -9.92
N TYR A 110 -7.99 10.41 -9.48
CA TYR A 110 -8.33 10.13 -8.09
C TYR A 110 -7.91 8.72 -7.66
N GLU A 111 -8.19 7.71 -8.49
CA GLU A 111 -7.78 6.33 -8.22
C GLU A 111 -6.26 6.18 -8.18
N ILE A 112 -5.54 6.85 -9.08
CA ILE A 112 -4.07 6.85 -9.08
C ILE A 112 -3.54 7.53 -7.81
N ARG A 113 -4.12 8.65 -7.39
CA ARG A 113 -3.78 9.31 -6.12
C ARG A 113 -4.03 8.40 -4.92
N ALA A 114 -5.13 7.64 -4.92
CA ALA A 114 -5.42 6.66 -3.88
C ALA A 114 -4.35 5.56 -3.82
N ILE A 115 -3.94 5.00 -4.97
CA ILE A 115 -2.85 4.02 -5.05
C ILE A 115 -1.56 4.60 -4.47
N ILE A 116 -1.19 5.81 -4.87
CA ILE A 116 0.03 6.46 -4.37
C ILE A 116 -0.07 6.73 -2.87
N ALA A 117 -1.23 7.15 -2.36
CA ALA A 117 -1.46 7.34 -0.92
C ALA A 117 -1.25 6.03 -0.14
N TYR A 118 -1.72 4.90 -0.66
CA TYR A 118 -1.43 3.59 -0.08
C TYR A 118 0.08 3.28 -0.06
N VAL A 119 0.78 3.52 -1.17
CA VAL A 119 2.23 3.31 -1.25
C VAL A 119 2.98 4.18 -0.24
N GLN A 120 2.55 5.41 0.02
CA GLN A 120 3.21 6.30 0.98
C GLN A 120 3.16 5.79 2.43
N VAL A 121 2.05 5.16 2.81
CA VAL A 121 1.87 4.62 4.16
C VAL A 121 2.22 3.14 4.26
N TYR A 122 2.61 2.51 3.15
CA TYR A 122 3.01 1.12 3.11
C TYR A 122 4.17 0.87 4.08
N ARG A 123 3.93 -0.05 5.01
CA ARG A 123 4.93 -0.58 5.93
C ARG A 123 5.13 -2.03 5.55
N GLU A 124 6.36 -2.37 5.20
CA GLU A 124 6.75 -3.77 5.09
C GLU A 124 6.67 -4.35 6.50
N GLN A 125 5.78 -5.33 6.69
CA GLN A 125 5.70 -6.09 7.93
C GLN A 125 6.96 -6.96 7.97
N VAL A 126 8.02 -6.44 8.59
CA VAL A 126 9.24 -7.21 8.87
C VAL A 126 8.92 -8.17 10.01
N TYR A 127 8.22 -9.27 9.71
CA TYR A 127 7.96 -10.34 10.66
C TYR A 127 8.85 -11.55 10.36
N LEU A 128 10.01 -11.56 11.01
CA LEU A 128 10.73 -12.75 11.51
C LEU A 128 11.04 -13.89 10.52
N SER A 129 11.78 -13.63 9.46
CA SER A 129 12.59 -14.66 8.77
C SER A 129 13.96 -14.84 9.45
N ASN A 130 13.97 -15.04 10.77
CA ASN A 130 15.05 -15.75 11.44
C ASN A 130 14.58 -17.19 11.66
N LYS A 131 14.76 -18.04 10.64
CA LYS A 131 14.87 -19.49 10.80
C LYS A 131 16.12 -19.95 10.06
#